data_AF-A0A0H4VHV6-F1
#
_entry.id   AF-A0A0H4VHV6-F1
#
_cell.length_a   1.000
_cell.length_b   1.000
_cell.length_c   1.000
_cell.angle_alpha   90.00
_cell.angle_beta   90.00
_cell.angle_gamma   90.00
#
_symmetry.space_group_name_H-M   'P 1'
#
loop_
_entity.id
_entity.type
_entity.pdbx_description
1 polymer ?
#
loop_
_entity_poly.entity_id
_entity_poly.type
_entity_poly.pdbx_seq_one_letter_code
_entity_poly.pdbx_strand_id
1 'polypeptide(L)'
;MYSAQERTRHIWIIIVLIVLNIGLVRIFGGDAKNLMGEHVDSNSGQMIRAILITMLISIPIIGFIIGGLVALIPYKGLKYKNKYLRASLLIIITINLVIFASRLIGVFA
;
A
#
# COMPACT_ATOMS: atom_id res chain seq x y z
N MET A 1 -15.65 11.34 -16.45
CA MET A 1 -15.62 9.96 -17.01
C MET A 1 -14.18 9.73 -17.44
N TYR A 2 -13.49 8.72 -16.91
CA TYR A 2 -12.10 8.41 -17.29
C TYR A 2 -12.07 7.95 -18.75
N SER A 3 -11.20 8.53 -19.59
CA SER A 3 -11.01 8.04 -20.95
C SER A 3 -10.27 6.69 -20.93
N ALA A 4 -10.49 5.85 -21.94
CA ALA A 4 -9.83 4.53 -22.02
C ALA A 4 -8.29 4.66 -21.97
N GLN A 5 -7.76 5.74 -22.54
CA GLN A 5 -6.33 6.04 -22.54
C GLN A 5 -5.80 6.36 -21.14
N GLU A 6 -6.54 7.15 -20.35
CA GLU A 6 -6.14 7.44 -18.98
C GLU A 6 -6.19 6.19 -18.09
N ARG A 7 -7.19 5.32 -18.26
CA ARG A 7 -7.27 4.05 -17.53
C ARG A 7 -6.03 3.18 -17.77
N THR A 8 -5.62 3.03 -19.02
CA THR A 8 -4.42 2.25 -19.40
C THR A 8 -3.14 2.84 -18.81
N ARG A 9 -3.02 4.18 -18.79
CA ARG A 9 -1.88 4.86 -18.16
C ARG A 9 -1.81 4.58 -16.65
N HIS A 10 -2.93 4.61 -15.94
CA HIS A 10 -2.97 4.34 -14.50
C HIS A 10 -2.64 2.87 -14.19
N ILE A 11 -3.11 1.93 -15.01
CA ILE A 11 -2.75 0.51 -14.91
C ILE A 11 -1.24 0.33 -15.05
N TRP A 12 -0.62 0.98 -16.04
CA TRP A 12 0.84 0.94 -16.21
C TRP A 12 1.59 1.51 -15.00
N ILE A 13 1.14 2.63 -14.45
CA ILE A 13 1.73 3.21 -13.24
C ILE A 13 1.64 2.22 -12.07
N ILE A 14 0.50 1.55 -11.89
CA ILE A 14 0.32 0.54 -10.84
C ILE A 14 1.29 -0.64 -11.06
N ILE A 15 1.42 -1.14 -12.28
CA ILE A 15 2.35 -2.24 -12.62
C ILE A 15 3.80 -1.83 -12.29
N VAL A 16 4.22 -0.63 -12.71
CA VAL A 16 5.56 -0.11 -12.42
C VAL A 16 5.78 0.03 -10.92
N LEU A 17 4.80 0.53 -10.17
CA LEU A 17 4.87 0.64 -8.71
C LEU A 17 4.99 -0.73 -8.03
N ILE A 18 4.32 -1.76 -8.54
CA ILE A 18 4.44 -3.13 -8.02
C ILE A 18 5.85 -3.65 -8.25
N VAL A 19 6.39 -3.54 -9.46
CA VAL A 19 7.74 -4.00 -9.81
C VAL A 19 8.79 -3.27 -8.98
N LEU A 20 8.67 -1.95 -8.83
CA LEU A 20 9.54 -1.15 -7.97
C LEU A 20 9.45 -1.60 -6.51
N ASN A 21 8.25 -1.85 -5.97
CA ASN A 21 8.11 -2.33 -4.60
C ASN A 21 8.75 -3.70 -4.38
N ILE A 22 8.62 -4.63 -5.33
CA ILE A 22 9.30 -5.93 -5.27
C ILE A 22 10.83 -5.74 -5.30
N GLY A 23 11.33 -4.87 -6.18
CA GLY A 23 12.76 -4.54 -6.25
C GLY A 23 13.29 -3.95 -4.95
N LEU A 24 12.57 -2.97 -4.38
CA LEU A 24 12.92 -2.37 -3.09
C LEU A 24 12.94 -3.40 -1.97
N VAL A 25 12.00 -4.34 -1.93
CA VAL A 25 11.99 -5.42 -0.92
C VAL A 25 13.21 -6.32 -1.04
N ARG A 26 13.68 -6.63 -2.25
CA ARG A 26 14.88 -7.45 -2.43
C ARG A 26 16.16 -6.75 -2.00
N ILE A 27 16.23 -5.43 -2.18
CA ILE A 27 17.40 -4.62 -1.84
C ILE A 27 17.40 -4.27 -0.35
N PHE A 28 16.23 -4.02 0.24
CA PHE A 28 16.06 -3.50 1.59
C PHE A 28 15.37 -4.49 2.55
N GLY A 29 15.24 -5.76 2.15
CA GLY A 29 14.61 -6.81 2.93
C GLY A 29 15.57 -7.35 4.00
N GLY A 30 15.44 -6.84 5.23
CA GLY A 30 16.10 -7.42 6.39
C GLY A 30 15.40 -8.69 6.90
N ASP A 31 16.10 -9.44 7.76
CA ASP A 31 15.63 -10.68 8.36
C ASP A 31 14.23 -10.56 8.97
N ALA A 32 13.26 -11.29 8.42
CA ALA A 32 11.90 -11.34 8.94
C ALA A 32 11.69 -12.60 9.78
N LYS A 33 10.82 -12.50 10.79
CA LYS A 33 10.32 -13.66 11.54
C LYS A 33 8.83 -13.84 11.25
N ASN A 34 8.39 -15.07 11.05
CA ASN A 34 6.98 -15.36 10.95
C ASN A 34 6.30 -15.26 12.34
N LEU A 35 4.97 -15.35 12.37
CA LEU A 35 4.19 -15.31 13.62
C LEU A 35 4.48 -16.49 14.57
N MET A 36 5.16 -17.53 14.08
CA MET A 36 5.61 -18.68 14.85
C MET A 36 7.06 -18.51 15.37
N GLY A 37 7.69 -17.38 15.07
CA GLY A 37 9.06 -17.05 15.50
C GLY A 37 10.16 -17.64 14.61
N GLU A 38 9.81 -18.36 13.55
CA GLU A 38 10.79 -18.91 12.61
C GLU A 38 11.35 -17.81 11.71
N HIS A 39 12.64 -17.90 11.43
CA HIS A 39 13.31 -17.01 10.50
C HIS A 39 12.86 -17.32 9.07
N VAL A 40 12.34 -16.30 8.40
CA VAL A 40 11.95 -16.38 7.00
C VAL A 40 12.98 -15.62 6.19
N ASP A 41 13.67 -16.36 5.32
CA ASP A 41 14.62 -15.77 4.39
C ASP A 41 13.93 -14.70 3.55
N SER A 42 14.58 -13.54 3.45
CA SER A 42 14.13 -12.36 2.71
C SER A 42 13.81 -12.65 1.25
N ASN A 43 14.48 -13.64 0.65
CA ASN A 43 14.27 -14.07 -0.74
C ASN A 43 13.28 -15.23 -0.90
N SER A 44 12.69 -15.72 0.19
CA SER A 44 11.70 -16.79 0.10
C SER A 44 10.44 -16.33 -0.66
N GLY A 45 9.87 -17.23 -1.46
CA GLY A 45 8.59 -16.97 -2.14
C GLY A 45 7.45 -16.67 -1.16
N GLN A 46 7.55 -17.13 0.09
CA GLN A 46 6.59 -16.85 1.16
C GLN A 46 6.62 -15.37 1.57
N MET A 47 7.81 -14.78 1.76
CA MET A 47 7.97 -13.37 2.10
C MET A 47 7.44 -12.46 0.97
N ILE A 48 7.80 -12.76 -0.28
CA ILE A 48 7.31 -12.01 -1.44
C ILE A 48 5.78 -12.06 -1.50
N ARG A 49 5.20 -13.26 -1.32
CA ARG A 49 3.73 -13.43 -1.32
C ARG A 49 3.07 -12.64 -0.18
N ALA A 50 3.61 -12.72 1.04
CA ALA A 50 3.07 -11.99 2.19
C ALA A 50 3.08 -10.48 1.96
N ILE A 51 4.14 -9.95 1.36
CA ILE A 51 4.27 -8.52 1.05
C ILE A 51 3.29 -8.11 -0.04
N LEU A 52 3.15 -8.90 -1.12
CA LEU A 52 2.18 -8.63 -2.18
C LEU A 52 0.75 -8.61 -1.65
N ILE A 53 0.38 -9.57 -0.81
CA ILE A 53 -0.94 -9.59 -0.15
C ILE A 53 -1.10 -8.33 0.71
N THR A 54 -0.09 -7.96 1.48
CA THR A 54 -0.16 -6.80 2.36
C THR A 54 -0.33 -5.49 1.57
N MET A 55 0.46 -5.30 0.51
CA MET A 55 0.45 -4.06 -0.28
C MET A 55 -0.77 -3.94 -1.21
N LEU A 56 -1.21 -5.04 -1.82
CA LEU A 56 -2.29 -5.01 -2.81
C LEU A 56 -3.69 -5.26 -2.23
N ILE A 57 -3.77 -5.92 -1.08
CA ILE A 57 -5.05 -6.34 -0.50
C ILE A 57 -5.22 -5.71 0.87
N SER A 58 -4.34 -5.99 1.83
CA SER A 58 -4.54 -5.57 3.23
C SER A 58 -4.55 -4.06 3.40
N ILE A 59 -3.55 -3.35 2.88
CA ILE A 59 -3.45 -1.88 3.00
C ILE A 59 -4.62 -1.18 2.29
N PRO A 60 -5.00 -1.54 1.04
CA PRO A 60 -6.18 -0.96 0.40
C PRO A 60 -7.49 -1.22 1.15
N ILE A 61 -7.71 -2.43 1.67
CA ILE A 61 -8.92 -2.76 2.43
C ILE A 61 -8.97 -1.94 3.72
N ILE A 62 -7.88 -1.96 4.51
CA ILE A 62 -7.81 -1.23 5.78
C ILE A 62 -7.93 0.28 5.54
N GLY A 63 -7.20 0.81 4.56
CA GLY A 63 -7.26 2.22 4.19
C GLY A 63 -8.64 2.63 3.66
N PHE A 64 -9.38 1.73 3.02
CA PHE A 64 -10.76 1.99 2.62
C PHE A 64 -11.71 2.04 3.81
N ILE A 65 -11.59 1.11 4.76
CA ILE A 65 -12.40 1.08 5.98
C ILE A 65 -12.13 2.33 6.83
N ILE A 66 -10.86 2.61 7.15
CA ILE A 66 -10.46 3.78 7.96
C ILE A 66 -10.82 5.06 7.21
N GLY A 67 -10.56 5.14 5.91
CA GLY A 67 -10.91 6.28 5.08
C GLY A 67 -12.40 6.56 5.07
N GLY A 68 -13.21 5.50 5.04
CA GLY A 68 -14.65 5.64 5.12
C GLY A 68 -15.13 6.15 6.47
N LEU A 69 -14.56 5.64 7.56
CA LEU A 69 -14.86 6.10 8.92
C LEU A 69 -14.46 7.57 9.11
N VAL A 70 -13.24 7.94 8.71
CA VAL A 70 -12.72 9.31 8.82
C VAL A 70 -13.55 10.26 7.96
N ALA A 71 -14.00 9.83 6.78
CA ALA A 71 -14.82 10.66 5.92
C ALA A 71 -16.14 11.11 6.58
N LEU A 72 -16.68 10.34 7.54
CA LEU A 72 -17.94 10.67 8.22
C LEU A 72 -17.88 12.01 8.96
N ILE A 73 -16.70 12.44 9.43
CA ILE A 73 -16.55 13.61 10.30
C ILE A 73 -16.46 14.93 9.49
N PRO A 74 -15.45 15.17 8.63
CA PRO A 74 -15.24 16.49 8.02
C PRO A 74 -16.05 16.69 6.72
N TYR A 75 -16.51 15.63 6.06
CA TYR A 75 -17.09 15.73 4.71
C TYR A 75 -18.62 15.52 4.68
N LYS A 76 -19.36 15.98 5.70
CA LYS A 76 -20.81 15.73 5.81
C LYS A 76 -21.66 16.25 4.62
N GLY A 77 -21.20 17.26 3.88
CA GLY A 77 -21.94 17.87 2.76
C GLY A 77 -21.55 17.45 1.34
N LEU A 78 -20.58 16.53 1.16
CA LEU A 78 -20.07 16.14 -0.17
C LEU A 78 -20.72 14.86 -0.71
N LYS A 79 -20.93 14.79 -2.03
CA LYS A 79 -21.45 13.59 -2.72
C LYS A 79 -20.62 12.36 -2.36
N TYR A 80 -21.30 11.25 -2.07
CA TYR A 80 -20.73 9.98 -1.58
C TYR A 80 -19.46 9.55 -2.33
N LYS A 81 -19.48 9.57 -3.67
CA LYS A 81 -18.31 9.20 -4.50
C LYS A 81 -17.05 10.05 -4.23
N ASN A 82 -17.20 11.33 -3.92
CA ASN A 82 -16.05 12.23 -3.69
C ASN A 82 -15.59 12.22 -2.24
N LYS A 83 -16.51 11.95 -1.32
CA LYS A 83 -16.29 11.91 0.12
C LYS A 83 -15.43 10.71 0.53
N TYR A 84 -15.92 9.52 0.25
CA TYR A 84 -15.31 8.27 0.74
C TYR A 84 -14.05 7.92 -0.07
N LEU A 85 -14.10 8.05 -1.40
CA LEU A 85 -12.97 7.71 -2.26
C LEU A 85 -11.73 8.57 -1.97
N ARG A 86 -11.91 9.89 -1.81
CA ARG A 86 -10.79 10.80 -1.55
C ARG A 86 -10.16 10.55 -0.18
N ALA A 87 -10.98 10.35 0.85
CA ALA A 87 -10.48 10.06 2.20
C ALA A 87 -9.74 8.71 2.24
N SER A 88 -10.30 7.66 1.63
CA SER A 88 -9.67 6.35 1.53
C SER A 88 -8.35 6.40 0.77
N LEU A 89 -8.29 7.10 -0.38
CA LEU A 89 -7.04 7.25 -1.13
C LEU A 89 -5.98 8.01 -0.33
N LEU A 90 -6.35 9.10 0.35
CA LEU A 90 -5.41 9.84 1.20
C LEU A 90 -4.83 8.95 2.30
N ILE A 91 -5.66 8.18 2.99
CA ILE A 91 -5.19 7.28 4.06
C ILE A 91 -4.30 6.18 3.51
N ILE A 92 -4.67 5.56 2.38
CA ILE A 92 -3.82 4.56 1.71
C ILE A 92 -2.45 5.15 1.37
N ILE A 93 -2.42 6.37 0.81
CA ILE A 93 -1.16 7.06 0.48
C ILE A 93 -0.36 7.35 1.75
N THR A 94 -1.00 7.85 2.81
CA THR A 94 -0.32 8.13 4.09
C THR A 94 0.30 6.87 4.69
N ILE A 95 -0.42 5.75 4.72
CA ILE A 95 0.12 4.47 5.23
C ILE A 95 1.33 4.03 4.40
N ASN A 96 1.25 4.09 3.07
CA ASN A 96 2.37 3.74 2.20
C ASN A 96 3.58 4.67 2.40
N LEU A 97 3.36 5.96 2.60
CA LEU A 97 4.43 6.92 2.91
C LEU A 97 5.13 6.59 4.23
N VAL A 98 4.37 6.25 5.27
CA VAL A 98 4.94 5.87 6.58
C VAL A 98 5.76 4.59 6.45
N ILE A 99 5.25 3.56 5.75
CA ILE A 99 5.99 2.31 5.50
C ILE A 99 7.27 2.60 4.73
N PHE A 100 7.20 3.42 3.67
CA PHE A 100 8.36 3.78 2.87
C PHE A 100 9.41 4.54 3.70
N ALA A 101 8.98 5.54 4.49
CA ALA A 101 9.86 6.30 5.38
C ALA A 101 10.52 5.40 6.44
N SER A 102 9.76 4.46 7.03
CA SER A 102 10.30 3.51 8.02
C SER A 102 11.38 2.61 7.43
N ARG A 103 11.23 2.19 6.16
CA ARG A 103 12.25 1.41 5.44
C ARG A 103 13.48 2.25 5.12
N LEU A 104 13.32 3.50 4.71
CA LEU A 104 14.46 4.39 4.53
C LEU A 104 15.25 4.54 5.83
N ILE A 105 14.57 4.84 6.95
CA ILE A 105 15.24 5.02 8.24
C ILE A 105 15.94 3.72 8.68
N GLY A 106 15.27 2.57 8.57
CA GLY A 106 15.84 1.27 8.93
C GLY A 106 16.97 0.78 8.00
N VAL A 107 17.20 1.45 6.87
CA VAL A 107 18.34 1.22 5.97
C VAL A 107 19.54 2.09 6.36
N PHE A 108 19.30 3.21 7.05
CA PHE A 108 20.34 4.14 7.52
C PHE A 108 20.69 3.96 9.01
N ALA A 109 20.00 3.08 9.72
CA ALA A 109 20.21 2.75 11.14
C ALA A 109 20.77 1.34 11.28
#